data_AF-A0A9Q9YBY0-F1
#
_entry.id   AF-A0A9Q9YBY0-F1
#
_cell.length_a   1.000
_cell.length_b   1.000
_cell.length_c   1.000
_cell.angle_alpha   90.00
_cell.angle_beta   90.00
_cell.angle_gamma   90.00
#
_symmetry.space_group_name_H-M   'P 1'
#
loop_
_entity.id
_entity.type
_entity.pdbx_description
1 polymer ?
#
loop_
_entity_poly.entity_id
_entity_poly.type
_entity_poly.pdbx_seq_one_letter_code
_entity_poly.pdbx_strand_id
1 'polypeptide(L)'
;MLQWWCLDKKRIHVVLLDNGRNRSKALCESNLPSLPCMAHTLQLVVNEGLLSQRSITDVVATARKIVGHFKHSTLAYSRLHDIQAQLGQPSKRLQQDVSTRWDSTYFMPQSLVEQRRALGAYAAEHDLSATLNAHQWGLIENVMSLLTPFEELTKEITFCTATAADVIPAITALKRLLEKGADTDRGKTTLLEAVQRRFSKIERQPLYTLATVIDPRYKNHYFSAEVKDQVKQVLLAMLEGQTRHALDEPVAGASAVHGLVTEAPSAKKPCSLLLSVHDEILKENAEVEQLLASPSSVQVQSYLSELPSSRSKNALAYWRINKDHFPVLAPLA
;
A
#
# COMPACT_ATOMS: atom_id res chain seq x y z
N MET A 1 -1.37 -23.77 -16.96
CA MET A 1 -0.57 -23.41 -15.78
C MET A 1 -0.94 -24.26 -14.56
N LEU A 2 -2.16 -24.18 -14.01
CA LEU A 2 -2.56 -25.02 -12.85
C LEU A 2 -2.36 -26.52 -13.07
N GLN A 3 -2.69 -27.02 -14.27
CA GLN A 3 -2.45 -28.43 -14.65
C GLN A 3 -0.97 -28.79 -14.71
N TRP A 4 -0.09 -27.85 -15.09
CA TRP A 4 1.36 -28.09 -15.13
C TRP A 4 1.90 -28.33 -13.71
N TRP A 5 1.39 -27.58 -12.74
CA TRP A 5 1.76 -27.68 -11.34
C TRP A 5 0.90 -28.66 -10.53
N CYS A 6 0.01 -29.42 -11.18
CA CYS A 6 -0.93 -30.34 -10.54
C CYS A 6 -1.75 -29.70 -9.40
N LEU A 7 -2.12 -28.43 -9.54
CA LEU A 7 -2.87 -27.69 -8.53
C LEU A 7 -4.39 -27.87 -8.72
N ASP A 8 -5.05 -28.44 -7.72
CA ASP A 8 -6.51 -28.46 -7.65
C ASP A 8 -7.06 -27.04 -7.43
N LYS A 9 -8.05 -26.65 -8.23
CA LYS A 9 -8.75 -25.37 -8.11
C LYS A 9 -9.33 -25.16 -6.71
N LYS A 10 -9.74 -26.23 -6.02
CA LYS A 10 -10.26 -26.15 -4.64
C LYS A 10 -9.23 -25.65 -3.62
N ARG A 11 -7.94 -25.76 -3.94
CA ARG A 11 -6.83 -25.29 -3.07
C ARG A 11 -6.44 -23.83 -3.33
N ILE A 12 -7.08 -23.18 -4.31
CA ILE A 12 -6.81 -21.79 -4.66
C ILE A 12 -7.71 -20.88 -3.83
N HIS A 13 -7.10 -20.15 -2.91
CA HIS A 13 -7.82 -19.23 -2.02
C HIS A 13 -8.22 -17.92 -2.73
N VAL A 14 -7.30 -17.35 -3.51
CA VAL A 14 -7.54 -16.12 -4.27
C VAL A 14 -6.55 -15.98 -5.41
N VAL A 15 -6.99 -15.38 -6.51
CA VAL A 15 -6.14 -14.92 -7.61
C VAL A 15 -6.14 -13.39 -7.64
N LEU A 16 -4.96 -12.78 -7.54
CA LEU A 16 -4.79 -11.34 -7.71
C LEU A 16 -4.61 -11.02 -9.20
N LEU A 17 -5.40 -10.08 -9.70
CA LEU A 17 -5.38 -9.66 -11.10
C LEU A 17 -5.07 -8.17 -11.22
N ASP A 18 -4.46 -7.76 -12.34
CA ASP A 18 -4.65 -6.36 -12.72
C ASP A 18 -6.11 -6.15 -13.13
N ASN A 19 -6.61 -4.92 -13.06
CA ASN A 19 -8.02 -4.64 -13.32
C ASN A 19 -8.34 -4.64 -14.83
N GLY A 20 -7.60 -5.40 -15.64
CA GLY A 20 -7.81 -5.54 -17.07
C GLY A 20 -9.10 -6.30 -17.38
N ARG A 21 -10.00 -5.69 -18.15
CA ARG A 21 -11.33 -6.26 -18.48
C ARG A 21 -11.26 -7.69 -19.01
N ASN A 22 -10.29 -7.99 -19.87
CA ASN A 22 -10.12 -9.32 -20.46
C ASN A 22 -9.70 -10.35 -19.40
N ARG A 23 -8.86 -9.97 -18.44
CA ARG A 23 -8.41 -10.85 -17.35
C ARG A 23 -9.52 -11.11 -16.34
N SER A 24 -10.28 -10.09 -15.96
CA SER A 24 -11.44 -10.25 -15.09
C SER A 24 -12.50 -11.17 -15.71
N LYS A 25 -12.76 -11.03 -17.02
CA LYS A 25 -13.71 -11.89 -17.74
C LYS A 25 -13.25 -13.35 -17.78
N ALA A 26 -12.00 -13.60 -18.18
CA ALA A 26 -11.45 -14.95 -18.25
C ALA A 26 -11.48 -15.68 -16.90
N LEU A 27 -11.25 -14.95 -15.80
CA LEU A 27 -11.26 -15.57 -14.47
C LEU A 27 -12.68 -15.79 -13.94
N CYS A 28 -13.63 -14.90 -14.26
CA CYS A 28 -15.05 -15.12 -14.01
C CYS A 28 -15.53 -16.42 -14.68
N GLU A 29 -15.11 -16.67 -15.93
CA GLU A 29 -15.39 -17.91 -16.66
C GLU A 29 -14.71 -19.15 -16.02
N SER A 30 -13.65 -18.96 -15.24
CA SER A 30 -12.89 -20.05 -14.61
C SER A 30 -13.42 -20.52 -13.25
N ASN A 31 -14.41 -19.81 -12.69
CA ASN A 31 -14.98 -19.98 -11.34
C ASN A 31 -13.93 -19.95 -10.21
N LEU A 32 -12.89 -19.12 -10.35
CA LEU A 32 -11.88 -18.92 -9.31
C LEU A 32 -12.14 -17.63 -8.52
N PRO A 33 -11.98 -17.65 -7.19
CA PRO A 33 -12.08 -16.45 -6.38
C PRO A 33 -10.97 -15.46 -6.77
N SER A 34 -11.33 -14.18 -6.88
CA SER A 34 -10.42 -13.17 -7.41
C SER A 34 -10.51 -11.84 -6.71
N LEU A 35 -9.39 -11.13 -6.69
CA LEU A 35 -9.30 -9.77 -6.16
C LEU A 35 -8.53 -8.85 -7.08
N PRO A 36 -8.92 -7.56 -7.14
CA PRO A 36 -8.15 -6.55 -7.82
C PRO A 36 -6.81 -6.36 -7.12
N CYS A 37 -5.73 -6.20 -7.89
CA CYS A 37 -4.42 -5.85 -7.36
C CYS A 37 -4.48 -4.45 -6.75
N MET A 38 -4.06 -4.32 -5.49
CA MET A 38 -4.07 -3.04 -4.78
C MET A 38 -3.15 -2.02 -5.43
N ALA A 39 -1.92 -2.39 -5.79
CA ALA A 39 -0.96 -1.49 -6.44
C ALA A 39 -1.51 -0.97 -7.78
N HIS A 40 -2.15 -1.83 -8.56
CA HIS A 40 -2.82 -1.41 -9.79
C HIS A 40 -4.06 -0.55 -9.51
N THR A 41 -4.77 -0.78 -8.41
CA THR A 41 -5.89 0.08 -8.02
C THR A 41 -5.40 1.47 -7.58
N LEU A 42 -4.29 1.58 -6.86
CA LEU A 42 -3.63 2.86 -6.53
C LEU A 42 -3.17 3.60 -7.78
N GLN A 43 -2.61 2.89 -8.78
CA GLN A 43 -2.32 3.45 -10.09
C GLN A 43 -3.57 4.12 -10.69
N LEU A 44 -4.72 3.45 -10.69
CA LEU A 44 -5.95 4.02 -11.22
C LEU A 44 -6.42 5.24 -10.43
N VAL A 45 -6.29 5.21 -9.11
CA VAL A 45 -6.60 6.35 -8.23
C VAL A 45 -5.75 7.56 -8.59
N VAL A 46 -4.43 7.41 -8.67
CA VAL A 46 -3.51 8.52 -8.99
C VAL A 46 -3.80 9.10 -10.37
N ASN A 47 -4.05 8.25 -11.36
CA ASN A 47 -4.35 8.72 -12.70
C ASN A 47 -5.65 9.50 -12.75
N GLU A 48 -6.71 8.98 -12.12
CA GLU A 48 -8.02 9.61 -12.16
C GLU A 48 -8.09 10.88 -11.29
N GLY A 49 -7.57 10.80 -10.06
CA GLY A 49 -7.64 11.89 -9.10
C GLY A 49 -6.71 13.05 -9.42
N LEU A 50 -5.54 12.78 -10.01
CA LEU A 50 -4.52 13.82 -10.22
C LEU A 50 -4.01 13.91 -11.66
N LEU A 51 -3.47 12.82 -12.22
CA LEU A 51 -2.73 12.91 -13.49
C LEU A 51 -3.61 13.16 -14.72
N SER A 52 -4.93 13.02 -14.62
CA SER A 52 -5.88 13.34 -15.70
C SER A 52 -6.26 14.82 -15.74
N GLN A 53 -5.84 15.63 -14.76
CA GLN A 53 -6.13 17.07 -14.75
C GLN A 53 -5.30 17.80 -15.81
N ARG A 54 -5.93 18.66 -16.62
CA ARG A 54 -5.27 19.31 -17.78
C ARG A 54 -3.98 20.06 -17.44
N SER A 55 -4.00 20.87 -16.38
CA SER A 55 -2.81 21.61 -15.94
C SER A 55 -1.64 20.67 -15.60
N ILE A 56 -1.95 19.49 -15.05
CA ILE A 56 -0.96 18.48 -14.66
C ILE A 56 -0.47 17.73 -15.90
N THR A 57 -1.36 17.34 -16.81
CA THR A 57 -0.95 16.70 -18.07
C THR A 57 -0.02 17.59 -18.89
N ASP A 58 -0.28 18.90 -18.92
CA ASP A 58 0.50 19.86 -19.71
C ASP A 58 1.90 20.08 -19.11
N VAL A 59 2.00 20.20 -17.78
CA VAL A 59 3.30 20.35 -17.12
C VAL A 59 4.13 19.07 -17.22
N VAL A 60 3.50 17.90 -17.08
CA VAL A 60 4.17 16.60 -17.25
C VAL A 60 4.63 16.43 -18.70
N ALA A 61 3.85 16.84 -19.70
CA ALA A 61 4.28 16.82 -21.09
C ALA A 61 5.49 17.73 -21.36
N THR A 62 5.52 18.90 -20.71
CA THR A 62 6.68 19.82 -20.77
C THR A 62 7.92 19.18 -20.13
N ALA A 63 7.77 18.57 -18.95
CA ALA A 63 8.82 17.82 -18.29
C ALA A 63 9.36 16.66 -19.16
N ARG A 64 8.48 15.91 -19.83
CA ARG A 64 8.88 14.84 -20.78
C ARG A 64 9.72 15.38 -21.93
N LYS A 65 9.39 16.56 -22.49
CA LYS A 65 10.19 17.18 -23.56
C LYS A 65 11.60 17.52 -23.09
N ILE A 66 11.72 18.09 -21.88
CA ILE A 66 13.02 18.41 -21.27
C ILE A 66 13.84 17.13 -21.10
N VAL A 67 13.28 16.09 -20.47
CA VAL A 67 14.00 14.83 -20.28
C VAL A 67 14.35 14.17 -21.60
N GLY A 68 13.45 14.20 -22.58
CA GLY A 68 13.65 13.67 -23.93
C GLY A 68 14.87 14.28 -24.62
N HIS A 69 15.06 15.60 -24.54
CA HIS A 69 16.24 16.29 -25.08
C HIS A 69 17.55 15.65 -24.60
N PHE A 70 17.68 15.45 -23.28
CA PHE A 70 18.88 14.83 -22.72
C PHE A 70 18.96 13.34 -23.07
N LYS A 71 17.86 12.58 -22.99
CA LYS A 71 17.85 11.14 -23.31
C LYS A 71 18.25 10.83 -24.75
N HIS A 72 17.96 11.73 -25.68
CA HIS A 72 18.29 11.55 -27.10
C HIS A 72 19.65 12.14 -27.50
N SER A 73 20.31 12.92 -26.64
CA SER A 73 21.58 13.58 -26.97
C SER A 73 22.66 13.27 -25.92
N THR A 74 23.60 12.41 -26.32
CA THR A 74 24.78 12.09 -25.50
C THR A 74 25.62 13.33 -25.20
N LEU A 75 25.75 14.23 -26.17
CA LEU A 75 26.44 15.51 -26.01
C LEU A 75 25.75 16.41 -24.97
N ALA A 76 24.42 16.52 -25.02
CA ALA A 76 23.66 17.30 -24.04
C ALA A 76 23.83 16.74 -22.62
N TYR A 77 23.82 15.41 -22.47
CA TYR A 77 24.09 14.78 -21.17
C TYR A 77 25.51 14.98 -20.67
N SER A 78 26.51 14.93 -21.56
CA SER A 78 27.91 15.21 -21.20
C SER A 78 28.04 16.63 -20.65
N ARG A 79 27.45 17.61 -21.34
CA ARG A 79 27.45 19.02 -20.90
C ARG A 79 26.71 19.20 -19.59
N LEU A 80 25.53 18.58 -19.43
CA LEU A 80 24.81 18.60 -18.15
C LEU A 80 25.63 18.02 -17.01
N HIS A 81 26.38 16.94 -17.27
CA HIS A 81 27.28 16.33 -16.30
C HIS A 81 28.43 17.27 -15.91
N ASP A 82 29.04 17.96 -16.87
CA ASP A 82 30.10 18.93 -16.61
C ASP A 82 29.57 20.10 -15.76
N ILE A 83 28.36 20.58 -16.06
CA ILE A 83 27.67 21.61 -15.27
C ILE A 83 27.37 21.12 -13.85
N GLN A 84 26.90 19.87 -13.68
CA GLN A 84 26.67 19.26 -12.36
C GLN A 84 27.94 19.27 -11.53
N ALA A 85 29.07 18.88 -12.13
CA ALA A 85 30.37 18.87 -11.48
C ALA A 85 30.84 20.28 -11.08
N GLN A 86 30.71 21.26 -11.98
CA GLN A 86 31.06 22.67 -11.72
C GLN A 86 30.23 23.28 -10.59
N LEU A 87 28.95 22.92 -10.48
CA LEU A 87 28.05 23.38 -9.42
C LEU A 87 28.19 22.60 -8.10
N GLY A 88 29.05 21.58 -8.05
CA GLY A 88 29.19 20.69 -6.89
C GLY A 88 27.93 19.90 -6.56
N GLN A 89 27.05 19.67 -7.55
CA GLN A 89 25.83 18.87 -7.37
C GLN A 89 26.11 17.38 -7.64
N PRO A 90 25.35 16.46 -7.01
CA PRO A 90 25.46 15.04 -7.34
C PRO A 90 25.15 14.79 -8.82
N SER A 91 26.11 14.18 -9.52
CA SER A 91 25.94 13.74 -10.92
C SER A 91 24.85 12.68 -11.01
N LYS A 92 23.65 13.09 -11.41
CA LYS A 92 22.50 12.20 -11.59
C LYS A 92 21.93 12.34 -12.99
N ARG A 93 21.53 11.21 -13.57
CA ARG A 93 20.77 11.20 -14.82
C ARG A 93 19.30 11.48 -14.53
N LEU A 94 18.69 12.32 -15.38
CA LEU A 94 17.23 12.50 -15.38
C LEU A 94 16.49 11.17 -15.59
N GLN A 95 15.37 11.02 -14.88
CA GLN A 95 14.52 9.82 -14.94
C GLN A 95 13.49 9.98 -16.06
N GLN A 96 13.30 8.93 -16.85
CA GLN A 96 12.32 8.94 -17.94
C GLN A 96 10.96 8.51 -17.41
N ASP A 97 9.93 9.26 -17.80
CA ASP A 97 8.56 8.88 -17.52
C ASP A 97 8.05 7.80 -18.50
N VAL A 98 7.33 6.83 -17.96
CA VAL A 98 6.69 5.72 -18.64
C VAL A 98 5.20 5.79 -18.33
N SER A 99 4.45 6.45 -19.21
CA SER A 99 3.02 6.79 -19.03
C SER A 99 2.09 5.68 -18.49
N THR A 100 2.44 4.41 -18.69
CA THR A 100 1.68 3.26 -18.16
C THR A 100 1.84 3.04 -16.66
N ARG A 101 2.82 3.68 -16.00
CA ARG A 101 3.09 3.54 -14.56
C ARG A 101 3.26 4.91 -13.89
N TRP A 102 2.46 5.16 -12.88
CA TRP A 102 2.34 6.46 -12.23
C TRP A 102 3.61 6.84 -11.45
N ASP A 103 4.34 5.85 -10.94
CA ASP A 103 5.61 5.99 -10.23
C ASP A 103 6.66 6.70 -11.10
N SER A 104 6.71 6.43 -12.40
CA SER A 104 7.60 7.13 -13.32
C SER A 104 7.19 8.60 -13.54
N THR A 105 5.90 8.93 -13.45
CA THR A 105 5.38 10.31 -13.42
C THR A 105 5.71 11.03 -12.10
N TYR A 106 6.13 10.29 -11.06
CA TYR A 106 6.68 10.86 -9.82
C TYR A 106 8.20 11.05 -9.89
N PHE A 107 8.94 10.02 -10.30
CA PHE A 107 10.40 10.05 -10.33
C PHE A 107 10.98 10.98 -11.40
N MET A 108 10.31 11.15 -12.55
CA MET A 108 10.75 12.09 -13.58
C MET A 108 10.77 13.54 -13.03
N PRO A 109 9.64 14.11 -12.57
CA PRO A 109 9.65 15.46 -11.99
C PRO A 109 10.59 15.58 -10.79
N GLN A 110 10.69 14.55 -9.93
CA GLN A 110 11.66 14.55 -8.84
C GLN A 110 13.10 14.76 -9.34
N SER A 111 13.51 14.03 -10.38
CA SER A 111 14.85 14.20 -10.96
C SER A 111 15.07 15.58 -11.57
N LEU A 112 14.02 16.22 -12.10
CA LEU A 112 14.08 17.59 -12.62
C LEU A 112 14.25 18.61 -11.49
N VAL A 113 13.52 18.46 -10.39
CA VAL A 113 13.63 19.34 -9.22
C VAL A 113 15.01 19.23 -8.59
N GLU A 114 15.54 18.01 -8.41
CA GLU A 114 16.89 17.78 -7.89
C GLU A 114 17.98 18.45 -8.74
N GLN A 115 17.77 18.51 -10.06
CA GLN A 115 18.71 19.05 -11.03
C GLN A 115 18.34 20.45 -11.53
N ARG A 116 17.42 21.14 -10.85
CA ARG A 116 16.87 22.44 -11.30
C ARG A 116 17.93 23.50 -11.55
N ARG A 117 18.97 23.57 -10.70
CA ARG A 117 20.08 24.54 -10.85
C ARG A 117 20.95 24.20 -12.08
N ALA A 118 21.38 22.95 -12.22
CA ALA A 118 22.13 22.49 -13.39
C ALA A 118 21.36 22.66 -14.71
N LEU A 119 20.05 22.37 -14.70
CA LEU A 119 19.18 22.59 -15.85
C LEU A 119 19.05 24.08 -16.20
N GLY A 120 18.96 24.94 -15.20
CA GLY A 120 18.93 26.40 -15.37
C GLY A 120 20.23 26.94 -15.98
N ALA A 121 21.39 26.48 -15.50
CA ALA A 121 22.69 26.85 -16.08
C ALA A 121 22.84 26.34 -17.52
N TYR A 122 22.45 25.08 -17.79
CA TYR A 122 22.45 24.53 -19.14
C TYR A 122 21.59 25.37 -20.09
N ALA A 123 20.38 25.76 -19.66
CA ALA A 123 19.44 26.55 -20.46
C ALA A 123 19.92 27.98 -20.76
N ALA A 124 20.88 28.50 -19.97
CA ALA A 124 21.45 29.83 -20.19
C ALA A 124 22.49 29.83 -21.33
N GLU A 125 23.14 28.68 -21.58
CA GLU A 125 24.22 28.53 -22.57
C GLU A 125 23.80 27.73 -23.81
N HIS A 126 22.69 27.00 -23.73
CA HIS A 126 22.23 26.09 -24.77
C HIS A 126 20.73 26.16 -24.99
N ASP A 127 20.33 26.04 -26.25
CA ASP A 127 18.92 26.00 -26.61
C ASP A 127 18.24 24.72 -26.10
N LEU A 128 17.14 24.92 -25.38
CA LEU A 128 16.19 23.88 -24.99
C LEU A 128 14.86 24.12 -25.69
N SER A 129 14.32 23.09 -26.33
CA SER A 129 13.01 23.16 -26.98
C SER A 129 11.83 23.33 -26.01
N ALA A 130 12.07 23.16 -24.71
CA ALA A 130 11.09 23.31 -23.65
C ALA A 130 11.77 23.77 -22.35
N THR A 131 11.13 24.68 -21.62
CA THR A 131 11.54 25.11 -20.29
C THR A 131 10.29 25.19 -19.40
N LEU A 132 10.51 25.10 -18.08
CA LEU A 132 9.45 25.23 -17.08
C LEU A 132 9.53 26.63 -16.48
N ASN A 133 8.42 27.36 -16.48
CA ASN A 133 8.31 28.65 -15.79
C ASN A 133 8.13 28.48 -14.27
N ALA A 134 8.18 29.57 -13.52
CA ALA A 134 8.09 29.54 -12.05
C ALA A 134 6.79 28.87 -11.54
N HIS A 135 5.66 29.14 -12.18
CA HIS A 135 4.38 28.52 -11.84
C HIS A 135 4.38 27.01 -12.11
N GLN A 136 4.93 26.58 -13.25
CA GLN A 136 5.06 25.16 -13.61
C GLN A 136 5.98 24.40 -12.65
N TRP A 137 7.07 25.02 -12.19
CA TRP A 137 7.92 24.46 -11.14
C TRP A 137 7.15 24.27 -9.83
N GLY A 138 6.39 25.29 -9.39
CA GLY A 138 5.55 25.17 -8.20
C GLY A 138 4.47 24.08 -8.35
N LEU A 139 3.89 23.92 -9.54
CA LEU A 139 2.93 22.86 -9.81
C LEU A 139 3.58 21.47 -9.75
N ILE A 140 4.80 21.30 -10.27
CA ILE A 140 5.57 20.04 -10.15
C ILE A 140 5.82 19.70 -8.68
N GLU A 141 6.29 20.67 -7.90
CA GLU A 141 6.58 20.49 -6.47
C GLU A 141 5.30 20.10 -5.71
N ASN A 142 4.16 20.73 -6.04
CA ASN A 142 2.86 20.36 -5.48
C ASN A 142 2.41 18.95 -5.86
N VAL A 143 2.54 18.56 -7.14
CA VAL A 143 2.22 17.20 -7.59
C VAL A 143 3.08 16.17 -6.86
N MET A 144 4.37 16.42 -6.69
CA MET A 144 5.25 15.54 -5.92
C MET A 144 4.81 15.43 -4.46
N SER A 145 4.45 16.54 -3.82
CA SER A 145 3.93 16.54 -2.45
C SER A 145 2.67 15.66 -2.32
N LEU A 146 1.72 15.83 -3.23
CA LEU A 146 0.48 15.04 -3.27
C LEU A 146 0.68 13.55 -3.54
N LEU A 147 1.69 13.19 -4.34
CA LEU A 147 1.97 11.82 -4.74
C LEU A 147 2.91 11.07 -3.79
N THR A 148 3.65 11.78 -2.94
CA THR A 148 4.60 11.15 -1.98
C THR A 148 3.92 10.09 -1.10
N PRO A 149 2.72 10.32 -0.52
CA PRO A 149 2.03 9.28 0.26
C PRO A 149 1.65 8.04 -0.56
N PHE A 150 1.30 8.22 -1.84
CA PHE A 150 1.00 7.10 -2.73
C PHE A 150 2.25 6.28 -3.03
N GLU A 151 3.40 6.94 -3.06
CA GLU A 151 4.70 6.34 -3.38
C GLU A 151 5.17 5.47 -2.21
N GLU A 152 5.13 6.03 -1.01
CA GLU A 152 5.40 5.31 0.23
C GLU A 152 4.47 4.10 0.37
N LEU A 153 3.16 4.30 0.18
CA LEU A 153 2.18 3.22 0.27
C LEU A 153 2.42 2.12 -0.78
N THR A 154 2.70 2.51 -2.02
CA THR A 154 2.95 1.55 -3.10
C THR A 154 4.20 0.73 -2.82
N LYS A 155 5.27 1.35 -2.29
CA LYS A 155 6.46 0.63 -1.82
C LYS A 155 6.14 -0.37 -0.71
N GLU A 156 5.34 0.04 0.28
CA GLU A 156 4.96 -0.85 1.39
C GLU A 156 4.21 -2.08 0.90
N ILE A 157 3.19 -1.91 0.04
CA ILE A 157 2.33 -3.02 -0.40
C ILE A 157 2.93 -3.92 -1.48
N THR A 158 3.95 -3.44 -2.18
CA THR A 158 4.68 -4.23 -3.19
C THR A 158 5.90 -4.94 -2.62
N PHE A 159 6.21 -4.70 -1.34
CA PHE A 159 7.31 -5.36 -0.67
C PHE A 159 7.01 -6.85 -0.44
N CYS A 160 8.05 -7.69 -0.42
CA CYS A 160 7.90 -9.15 -0.38
C CYS A 160 7.27 -9.69 0.92
N THR A 161 7.27 -8.90 1.99
CA THR A 161 6.63 -9.26 3.26
C THR A 161 5.23 -8.65 3.43
N ALA A 162 4.73 -7.93 2.43
CA ALA A 162 3.39 -7.38 2.46
C ALA A 162 2.35 -8.50 2.35
N THR A 163 1.26 -8.34 3.07
CA THR A 163 0.18 -9.31 3.24
C THR A 163 -1.16 -8.67 2.95
N ALA A 164 -2.21 -9.50 2.78
CA ALA A 164 -3.56 -9.00 2.62
C ALA A 164 -4.04 -8.18 3.83
N ALA A 165 -3.47 -8.42 5.02
CA ALA A 165 -3.81 -7.71 6.25
C ALA A 165 -3.43 -6.23 6.21
N ASP A 166 -2.40 -5.87 5.43
CA ASP A 166 -1.87 -4.50 5.34
C ASP A 166 -2.80 -3.58 4.52
N VAL A 167 -3.69 -4.14 3.70
CA VAL A 167 -4.50 -3.40 2.71
C VAL A 167 -5.48 -2.42 3.36
N ILE A 168 -6.28 -2.86 4.33
CA ILE A 168 -7.26 -1.99 5.00
C ILE A 168 -6.53 -0.89 5.80
N PRO A 169 -5.55 -1.21 6.66
CA PRO A 169 -4.75 -0.20 7.35
C PRO A 169 -4.14 0.84 6.42
N ALA A 170 -3.53 0.40 5.31
CA ALA A 170 -2.91 1.26 4.31
C ALA A 170 -3.92 2.25 3.70
N ILE A 171 -5.09 1.77 3.26
CA ILE A 171 -6.12 2.63 2.67
C ILE A 171 -6.74 3.57 3.71
N THR A 172 -6.99 3.10 4.93
CA THR A 172 -7.51 3.95 6.01
C THR A 172 -6.53 5.07 6.37
N ALA A 173 -5.24 4.77 6.48
CA ALA A 173 -4.22 5.78 6.73
C ALA A 173 -4.12 6.79 5.58
N LEU A 174 -4.15 6.33 4.33
CA LEU A 174 -4.14 7.20 3.15
C LEU A 174 -5.36 8.13 3.11
N LYS A 175 -6.57 7.62 3.37
CA LYS A 175 -7.80 8.42 3.44
C LYS A 175 -7.67 9.53 4.48
N ARG A 176 -7.28 9.19 5.71
CA ARG A 176 -7.07 10.17 6.80
C ARG A 176 -6.04 11.23 6.45
N LEU A 177 -4.94 10.84 5.79
CA LEU A 177 -3.92 11.79 5.36
C LEU A 177 -4.45 12.78 4.32
N LEU A 178 -5.25 12.30 3.36
CA LEU A 178 -5.84 13.14 2.32
C LEU A 178 -6.94 14.04 2.88
N GLU A 179 -7.74 13.55 3.82
CA GLU A 179 -8.75 14.32 4.55
C GLU A 179 -8.13 15.52 5.28
N LYS A 180 -6.93 15.36 5.86
CA LYS A 180 -6.14 16.47 6.43
C LYS A 180 -5.76 17.48 5.32
N GLY A 181 -6.53 18.55 5.20
CA GLY A 181 -6.33 19.64 4.23
C GLY A 181 -7.07 19.46 2.90
N ALA A 182 -8.02 18.53 2.80
CA ALA A 182 -8.88 18.38 1.61
C ALA A 182 -9.82 19.58 1.38
N ASP A 183 -10.06 20.40 2.40
CA ASP A 183 -10.85 21.62 2.36
C ASP A 183 -10.16 22.78 1.63
N THR A 184 -8.82 22.74 1.57
CA THR A 184 -7.97 23.82 1.08
C THR A 184 -7.16 23.43 -0.16
N ASP A 185 -6.97 22.13 -0.40
CA ASP A 185 -6.23 21.59 -1.54
C ASP A 185 -7.11 20.71 -2.43
N ARG A 186 -7.49 21.25 -3.60
CA ARG A 186 -8.28 20.55 -4.61
C ARG A 186 -7.64 19.23 -5.09
N GLY A 187 -6.31 19.15 -5.09
CA GLY A 187 -5.57 17.95 -5.44
C GLY A 187 -5.83 16.83 -4.43
N LYS A 188 -5.82 17.17 -3.13
CA LYS A 188 -6.21 16.23 -2.07
C LYS A 188 -7.68 15.83 -2.16
N THR A 189 -8.60 16.77 -2.41
CA THR A 189 -10.03 16.47 -2.57
C THR A 189 -10.28 15.44 -3.66
N THR A 190 -9.73 15.68 -4.86
CA THR A 190 -9.91 14.80 -6.03
C THR A 190 -9.25 13.44 -5.86
N LEU A 191 -8.08 13.38 -5.21
CA LEU A 191 -7.44 12.12 -4.83
C LEU A 191 -8.25 11.34 -3.79
N LEU A 192 -8.79 12.02 -2.77
CA LEU A 192 -9.63 11.42 -1.73
C LEU A 192 -10.89 10.80 -2.34
N GLU A 193 -11.61 11.54 -3.18
CA GLU A 193 -12.78 11.05 -3.91
C GLU A 193 -12.44 9.80 -4.74
N ALA A 194 -11.30 9.81 -5.44
CA ALA A 194 -10.83 8.67 -6.22
C ALA A 194 -10.51 7.45 -5.33
N VAL A 195 -9.84 7.64 -4.19
CA VAL A 195 -9.58 6.58 -3.18
C VAL A 195 -10.89 6.01 -2.67
N GLN A 196 -11.80 6.86 -2.19
CA GLN A 196 -13.09 6.46 -1.63
C GLN A 196 -13.91 5.66 -2.63
N ARG A 197 -13.98 6.10 -3.89
CA ARG A 197 -14.73 5.40 -4.94
C ARG A 197 -14.12 4.03 -5.28
N ARG A 198 -12.80 3.96 -5.51
CA ARG A 198 -12.12 2.71 -5.92
C ARG A 198 -12.06 1.67 -4.79
N PHE A 199 -11.94 2.12 -3.54
CA PHE A 199 -11.85 1.25 -2.36
C PHE A 199 -13.15 1.19 -1.55
N SER A 200 -14.28 1.64 -2.11
CA SER A 200 -15.59 1.70 -1.43
C SER A 200 -16.08 0.37 -0.85
N LYS A 201 -15.63 -0.76 -1.40
CA LYS A 201 -16.04 -2.11 -0.99
C LYS A 201 -14.96 -2.87 -0.21
N ILE A 202 -13.82 -2.24 0.09
CA ILE A 202 -12.67 -2.95 0.66
C ILE A 202 -12.99 -3.57 2.03
N GLU A 203 -13.73 -2.85 2.86
CA GLU A 203 -14.18 -3.29 4.19
C GLU A 203 -15.34 -4.30 4.13
N ARG A 204 -15.91 -4.55 2.95
CA ARG A 204 -16.92 -5.61 2.76
C ARG A 204 -16.31 -6.89 2.19
N GLN A 205 -15.01 -6.88 1.88
CA GLN A 205 -14.35 -8.03 1.29
C GLN A 205 -13.83 -8.96 2.39
N PRO A 206 -14.38 -10.18 2.54
CA PRO A 206 -14.08 -11.05 3.69
C PRO A 206 -12.58 -11.35 3.84
N LEU A 207 -11.87 -11.58 2.73
CA LEU A 207 -10.44 -11.88 2.78
C LEU A 207 -9.64 -10.75 3.44
N TYR A 208 -9.90 -9.50 3.06
CA TYR A 208 -9.16 -8.36 3.62
C TYR A 208 -9.57 -8.10 5.06
N THR A 209 -10.86 -8.16 5.37
CA THR A 209 -11.32 -7.92 6.75
C THR A 209 -10.80 -8.97 7.72
N LEU A 210 -10.83 -10.24 7.33
CA LEU A 210 -10.32 -11.35 8.14
C LEU A 210 -8.81 -11.31 8.29
N ALA A 211 -8.08 -11.05 7.19
CA ALA A 211 -6.63 -10.91 7.26
C ALA A 211 -6.23 -9.74 8.19
N THR A 212 -6.92 -8.59 8.10
CA THR A 212 -6.62 -7.44 8.96
C THR A 212 -6.98 -7.72 10.42
N VAL A 213 -8.13 -8.31 10.72
CA VAL A 213 -8.55 -8.56 12.11
C VAL A 213 -7.68 -9.62 12.79
N ILE A 214 -7.22 -10.63 12.06
CA ILE A 214 -6.35 -11.68 12.60
C ILE A 214 -4.87 -11.27 12.63
N ASP A 215 -4.51 -10.12 12.07
CA ASP A 215 -3.15 -9.63 12.19
C ASP A 215 -2.94 -8.93 13.55
N PRO A 216 -2.00 -9.40 14.38
CA PRO A 216 -1.78 -8.89 15.72
C PRO A 216 -1.31 -7.43 15.75
N ARG A 217 -0.84 -6.89 14.62
CA ARG A 217 -0.44 -5.48 14.47
C ARG A 217 -1.63 -4.54 14.30
N TYR A 218 -2.77 -5.05 13.85
CA TYR A 218 -3.93 -4.24 13.45
C TYR A 218 -5.17 -4.55 14.26
N LYS A 219 -5.51 -5.85 14.36
CA LYS A 219 -6.72 -6.32 15.04
C LYS A 219 -7.96 -5.60 14.49
N ASN A 220 -8.89 -5.21 15.35
CA ASN A 220 -10.09 -4.49 14.96
C ASN A 220 -9.92 -2.95 14.91
N HIS A 221 -8.72 -2.40 15.14
CA HIS A 221 -8.49 -0.96 15.31
C HIS A 221 -8.62 -0.13 14.02
N TYR A 222 -8.76 -0.76 12.85
CA TYR A 222 -8.88 -0.06 11.57
C TYR A 222 -10.31 -0.08 11.00
N PHE A 223 -11.28 -0.54 11.79
CA PHE A 223 -12.69 -0.60 11.42
C PHE A 223 -13.50 0.41 12.22
N SER A 224 -14.56 0.96 11.61
CA SER A 224 -15.59 1.70 12.34
C SER A 224 -16.35 0.76 13.27
N ALA A 225 -17.07 1.30 14.26
CA ALA A 225 -17.86 0.49 15.20
C ALA A 225 -18.83 -0.46 14.48
N GLU A 226 -19.51 0.02 13.44
CA GLU A 226 -20.46 -0.77 12.65
C GLU A 226 -19.77 -1.92 11.91
N VAL A 227 -18.54 -1.70 11.43
CA VAL A 227 -17.77 -2.71 10.70
C VAL A 227 -17.15 -3.72 11.67
N LYS A 228 -16.73 -3.31 12.88
CA LYS A 228 -16.16 -4.20 13.90
C LYS A 228 -17.09 -5.36 14.21
N ASP A 229 -18.37 -5.08 14.45
CA ASP A 229 -19.38 -6.10 14.71
C ASP A 229 -19.53 -7.08 13.54
N GLN A 230 -19.65 -6.55 12.32
CA GLN A 230 -19.77 -7.37 11.12
C GLN A 230 -18.56 -8.29 10.94
N VAL A 231 -17.34 -7.76 11.13
CA VAL A 231 -16.10 -8.53 11.00
C VAL A 231 -16.02 -9.63 12.07
N LYS A 232 -16.42 -9.33 13.31
CA LYS A 232 -16.49 -10.33 14.38
C LYS A 232 -17.44 -11.48 14.04
N GLN A 233 -18.61 -11.18 13.49
CA GLN A 233 -19.57 -12.21 13.07
C GLN A 233 -19.04 -13.08 11.91
N VAL A 234 -18.39 -12.47 10.91
CA VAL A 234 -17.77 -13.22 9.80
C VAL A 234 -16.64 -14.12 10.31
N LEU A 235 -15.81 -13.63 11.24
CA LEU A 235 -14.75 -14.40 11.86
C LEU A 235 -15.32 -15.63 12.60
N LEU A 236 -16.33 -15.43 13.46
CA LEU A 236 -16.97 -16.52 14.19
C LEU A 236 -17.58 -17.57 13.25
N ALA A 237 -18.31 -17.14 12.22
CA ALA A 237 -18.89 -18.05 11.23
C ALA A 237 -17.84 -18.89 10.49
N MET A 238 -16.67 -18.30 10.18
CA MET A 238 -15.57 -19.05 9.56
C MET A 238 -14.94 -20.09 10.48
N LEU A 239 -14.76 -19.76 11.77
CA LEU A 239 -14.22 -20.70 12.76
C LEU A 239 -15.20 -21.86 13.01
N GLU A 240 -16.50 -21.58 13.05
CA GLU A 240 -17.54 -22.61 13.15
C GLU A 240 -17.59 -23.53 11.91
N GLY A 241 -17.40 -22.96 10.71
CA GLY A 241 -17.30 -23.72 9.46
C GLY A 241 -16.09 -24.65 9.40
N GLN A 242 -14.93 -24.22 9.91
CA GLN A 242 -13.72 -25.06 10.00
C GLN A 242 -13.89 -26.21 11.00
N THR A 243 -14.60 -25.98 12.11
CA THR A 243 -14.86 -27.00 13.14
C THR A 243 -15.67 -28.18 12.58
N ARG A 244 -16.55 -27.94 11.60
CA ARG A 244 -17.33 -29.00 10.92
C ARG A 244 -16.48 -29.85 9.97
N HIS A 245 -15.43 -29.29 9.37
CA HIS A 245 -14.50 -30.00 8.48
C HIS A 245 -13.38 -30.73 9.24
N ALA A 246 -13.00 -30.26 10.44
CA ALA A 246 -11.96 -30.88 11.27
C ALA A 246 -12.38 -32.20 11.93
N LEU A 247 -13.68 -32.53 11.97
CA LEU A 247 -14.18 -33.82 12.49
C LEU A 247 -13.92 -35.01 11.54
N ASP A 248 -13.40 -34.76 10.33
CA ASP A 248 -13.15 -35.77 9.30
C ASP A 248 -11.66 -36.16 9.09
N GLU A 249 -10.69 -35.56 9.81
CA GLU A 249 -9.27 -35.95 9.67
C GLU A 249 -8.57 -36.27 11.02
N PRO A 250 -7.71 -37.32 11.08
CA PRO A 250 -7.04 -37.72 12.31
C PRO A 250 -5.78 -36.88 12.57
N VAL A 251 -5.73 -36.25 13.75
CA VAL A 251 -4.59 -35.47 14.22
C VAL A 251 -3.52 -36.39 14.84
N ALA A 252 -2.32 -36.39 14.26
CA ALA A 252 -1.11 -36.98 14.86
C ALA A 252 -0.33 -35.90 15.63
N GLY A 253 0.03 -36.21 16.86
CA GLY A 253 0.39 -35.23 17.88
C GLY A 253 1.86 -34.86 18.06
N ALA A 254 1.99 -33.87 18.94
CA ALA A 254 2.94 -33.70 20.04
C ALA A 254 4.26 -32.90 19.86
N SER A 255 4.32 -31.89 20.73
CA SER A 255 5.38 -31.52 21.68
C SER A 255 6.37 -30.39 21.36
N ALA A 256 6.63 -29.61 22.41
CA ALA A 256 7.25 -28.29 22.47
C ALA A 256 8.69 -28.33 23.01
N VAL A 257 9.50 -27.29 22.73
CA VAL A 257 10.55 -26.81 23.64
C VAL A 257 10.73 -25.29 23.51
N HIS A 258 10.94 -24.66 24.66
CA HIS A 258 11.03 -23.24 25.02
C HIS A 258 12.37 -22.57 24.64
N GLY A 259 12.38 -21.25 24.47
CA GLY A 259 13.59 -20.44 24.38
C GLY A 259 13.30 -18.94 24.29
N LEU A 260 13.42 -18.22 25.40
CA LEU A 260 13.42 -16.75 25.48
C LEU A 260 14.70 -16.19 24.88
N VAL A 261 14.59 -15.23 23.96
CA VAL A 261 15.68 -14.30 23.63
C VAL A 261 15.13 -12.88 23.58
N THR A 262 15.56 -12.08 24.55
CA THR A 262 15.53 -10.62 24.55
C THR A 262 16.58 -10.08 23.60
N GLU A 263 16.24 -9.10 22.75
CA GLU A 263 17.21 -8.08 22.34
C GLU A 263 16.59 -6.78 21.80
N ALA A 264 17.46 -5.77 21.75
CA ALA A 264 17.29 -4.35 22.03
C ALA A 264 16.86 -3.48 20.82
N PRO A 265 16.54 -2.18 21.02
CA PRO A 265 15.83 -1.37 20.04
C PRO A 265 16.76 -0.79 18.97
N SER A 266 16.41 -1.01 17.70
CA SER A 266 17.08 -0.42 16.54
C SER A 266 16.50 0.96 16.17
N ALA A 267 17.39 1.80 15.67
CA ALA A 267 17.31 3.25 15.59
C ALA A 267 16.20 3.81 14.68
N LYS A 268 15.64 4.94 15.11
CA LYS A 268 14.55 5.69 14.46
C LYS A 268 14.99 6.22 13.08
N LYS A 269 14.34 5.71 12.03
CA LYS A 269 14.25 6.40 10.72
C LYS A 269 13.31 7.62 10.84
N PRO A 270 13.42 8.62 9.95
CA PRO A 270 12.52 9.77 9.95
C PRO A 270 11.07 9.28 9.83
N CYS A 271 10.17 9.76 10.70
CA CYS A 271 8.76 9.38 10.65
C CYS A 271 8.15 9.79 9.31
N SER A 272 7.82 8.82 8.47
CA SER A 272 6.90 9.03 7.34
C SER A 272 5.54 9.51 7.91
N LEU A 273 4.88 10.43 7.20
CA LEU A 273 3.57 10.95 7.59
C LEU A 273 2.51 9.84 7.67
N LEU A 274 2.65 8.78 6.85
CA LEU A 274 1.79 7.60 6.95
C LEU A 274 2.02 6.87 8.27
N LEU A 275 3.26 6.73 8.73
CA LEU A 275 3.56 6.08 10.01
C LEU A 275 2.90 6.82 11.18
N SER A 276 2.94 8.15 11.20
CA SER A 276 2.27 8.93 12.25
C SER A 276 0.75 8.74 12.24
N VAL A 277 0.14 8.67 11.05
CA VAL A 277 -1.31 8.41 10.94
C VAL A 277 -1.67 7.03 11.45
N HIS A 278 -0.84 6.01 11.20
CA HIS A 278 -1.04 4.68 11.77
C HIS A 278 -0.99 4.68 13.31
N ASP A 279 -0.03 5.39 13.90
CA ASP A 279 0.10 5.50 15.35
C ASP A 279 -1.10 6.23 15.98
N GLU A 280 -1.65 7.25 15.31
CA GLU A 280 -2.87 7.94 15.71
C GLU A 280 -4.09 6.99 15.71
N ILE A 281 -4.32 6.25 14.61
CA ILE A 281 -5.45 5.30 14.49
C ILE A 281 -5.42 4.25 15.62
N LEU A 282 -4.24 3.67 15.89
CA LEU A 282 -4.10 2.62 16.91
C LEU A 282 -4.37 3.15 18.32
N LYS A 283 -4.00 4.40 18.63
CA LYS A 283 -4.24 5.01 19.94
C LYS A 283 -5.71 5.38 20.16
N GLU A 284 -6.38 5.91 19.13
CA GLU A 284 -7.79 6.33 19.22
C GLU A 284 -8.74 5.16 19.46
N ASN A 285 -8.44 3.99 18.89
CA ASN A 285 -9.36 2.86 18.86
C ASN A 285 -9.11 1.79 19.93
N ALA A 286 -8.34 2.10 20.98
CA ALA A 286 -7.91 1.14 22.01
C ALA A 286 -9.00 0.73 23.03
N GLU A 287 -10.29 0.96 22.75
CA GLU A 287 -11.40 0.65 23.68
C GLU A 287 -11.88 -0.81 23.58
N VAL A 288 -12.23 -1.37 24.75
CA VAL A 288 -12.58 -2.79 24.94
C VAL A 288 -14.10 -2.96 25.00
N GLU A 289 -14.68 -3.67 24.03
CA GLU A 289 -16.08 -4.11 24.07
C GLU A 289 -16.26 -5.42 24.85
N GLN A 290 -17.35 -5.53 25.63
CA GLN A 290 -17.77 -6.76 26.33
C GLN A 290 -19.16 -7.21 25.82
N LEU A 291 -19.29 -8.49 25.42
CA LEU A 291 -20.32 -9.48 25.88
C LEU A 291 -20.55 -10.70 24.94
N LEU A 292 -20.92 -11.81 25.62
CA LEU A 292 -21.53 -13.12 25.25
C LEU A 292 -20.74 -14.25 24.55
N ALA A 293 -20.99 -15.47 25.05
CA ALA A 293 -20.03 -16.56 25.23
C ALA A 293 -20.30 -17.83 24.40
N SER A 294 -19.25 -18.24 23.69
CA SER A 294 -18.92 -19.58 23.19
C SER A 294 -17.38 -19.74 23.29
N PRO A 295 -16.79 -20.95 23.28
CA PRO A 295 -15.32 -21.09 23.39
C PRO A 295 -14.55 -20.32 22.31
N SER A 296 -15.08 -20.29 21.07
CA SER A 296 -14.53 -19.49 19.97
C SER A 296 -14.70 -17.98 20.20
N SER A 297 -15.84 -17.55 20.74
CA SER A 297 -16.07 -16.15 21.15
C SER A 297 -15.07 -15.71 22.23
N VAL A 298 -14.74 -16.58 23.18
CA VAL A 298 -13.76 -16.29 24.24
C VAL A 298 -12.34 -16.14 23.68
N GLN A 299 -11.89 -17.03 22.78
CA GLN A 299 -10.57 -16.90 22.15
C GLN A 299 -10.45 -15.64 21.29
N VAL A 300 -11.46 -15.36 20.45
CA VAL A 300 -11.53 -14.14 19.64
C VAL A 300 -11.47 -12.90 20.54
N GLN A 301 -12.25 -12.88 21.62
CA GLN A 301 -12.28 -11.75 22.55
C GLN A 301 -10.93 -11.56 23.26
N SER A 302 -10.32 -12.65 23.76
CA SER A 302 -9.02 -12.62 24.42
C SER A 302 -7.96 -12.02 23.49
N TYR A 303 -7.89 -12.53 22.25
CA TYR A 303 -6.96 -12.03 21.25
C TYR A 303 -7.22 -10.55 20.88
N LEU A 304 -8.48 -10.14 20.69
CA LEU A 304 -8.81 -8.76 20.35
C LEU A 304 -8.58 -7.77 21.50
N SER A 305 -8.61 -8.24 22.75
CA SER A 305 -8.35 -7.41 23.94
C SER A 305 -6.87 -7.14 24.21
N GLU A 306 -5.97 -7.96 23.66
CA GLU A 306 -4.53 -7.73 23.77
C GLU A 306 -4.10 -6.46 22.99
N LEU A 307 -3.10 -5.76 23.50
CA LEU A 307 -2.51 -4.61 22.80
C LEU A 307 -1.97 -4.99 21.41
N PRO A 308 -2.13 -4.12 20.40
CA PRO A 308 -1.52 -4.33 19.09
C PRO A 308 0.00 -4.50 19.18
N SER A 309 0.51 -5.47 18.44
CA SER A 309 1.95 -5.63 18.24
C SER A 309 2.53 -4.47 17.44
N SER A 310 3.82 -4.18 17.64
CA SER A 310 4.53 -3.19 16.82
C SER A 310 4.47 -3.56 15.34
N ARG A 311 4.26 -2.56 14.47
CA ARG A 311 4.16 -2.74 13.00
C ARG A 311 5.39 -3.40 12.37
N SER A 312 6.57 -3.28 12.99
CA SER A 312 7.81 -3.89 12.51
C SER A 312 7.93 -5.39 12.84
N LYS A 313 7.04 -5.93 13.70
CA LYS A 313 7.03 -7.36 14.03
C LYS A 313 6.42 -8.19 12.90
N ASN A 314 6.84 -9.44 12.82
CA ASN A 314 6.29 -10.41 11.88
C ASN A 314 5.03 -11.07 12.46
N ALA A 315 3.89 -10.91 11.80
CA ALA A 315 2.60 -11.47 12.23
C ALA A 315 2.62 -13.01 12.30
N LEU A 316 3.21 -13.69 11.32
CA LEU A 316 3.30 -15.16 11.31
C LEU A 316 4.19 -15.68 12.46
N ALA A 317 5.22 -14.93 12.84
CA ALA A 317 6.04 -15.29 14.00
C ALA A 317 5.23 -15.20 15.30
N TYR A 318 4.38 -14.17 15.47
CA TYR A 318 3.45 -14.09 16.60
C TYR A 318 2.53 -15.31 16.65
N TRP A 319 1.93 -15.70 15.52
CA TRP A 319 1.03 -16.86 15.50
C TRP A 319 1.72 -18.19 15.78
N ARG A 320 2.97 -18.39 15.32
CA ARG A 320 3.76 -19.58 15.67
C ARG A 320 4.02 -19.70 17.17
N ILE A 321 4.27 -18.58 17.85
CA ILE A 321 4.54 -18.54 19.29
C ILE A 321 3.25 -18.75 20.08
N ASN A 322 2.14 -18.17 19.64
CA ASN A 322 0.87 -18.16 20.37
C ASN A 322 -0.13 -19.23 19.93
N LYS A 323 0.29 -20.18 19.07
CA LYS A 323 -0.61 -21.22 18.52
C LYS A 323 -1.31 -22.05 19.60
N ASP A 324 -0.63 -22.33 20.71
CA ASP A 324 -1.18 -23.14 21.80
C ASP A 324 -2.12 -22.30 22.69
N HIS A 325 -1.94 -20.99 22.71
CA HIS A 325 -2.82 -20.04 23.40
C HIS A 325 -4.09 -19.74 22.58
N PHE A 326 -3.98 -19.75 21.26
CA PHE A 326 -5.07 -19.50 20.32
C PHE A 326 -5.23 -20.63 19.29
N PRO A 327 -5.53 -21.87 19.71
CA PRO A 327 -5.55 -23.03 18.83
C PRO A 327 -6.61 -22.97 17.73
N VAL A 328 -7.65 -22.15 17.89
CA VAL A 328 -8.73 -21.99 16.90
C VAL A 328 -8.40 -20.88 15.89
N LEU A 329 -7.66 -19.84 16.30
CA LEU A 329 -7.30 -18.72 15.42
C LEU A 329 -6.01 -18.97 14.65
N ALA A 330 -5.02 -19.62 15.26
CA ALA A 330 -3.70 -19.82 14.64
C ALA A 330 -3.73 -20.59 13.31
N PRO A 331 -4.64 -21.57 13.07
CA PRO A 331 -4.77 -22.21 11.76
C PRO A 331 -5.39 -21.32 10.68
N LEU A 332 -6.18 -20.32 11.07
CA LEU A 332 -6.80 -19.36 10.15
C LEU A 332 -5.81 -18.26 9.73
N ALA A 333 -4.84 -17.94 10.59
CA ALA A 333 -3.83 -16.90 10.40
C ALA A 333 -2.67 -17.33 9.49
#